data_AF-A0A1S8B6D0-F1
#
_entry.id   AF-A0A1S8B6D0-F1
#
_cell.length_a   1.000
_cell.length_b   1.000
_cell.length_c   1.000
_cell.angle_alpha   90.00
_cell.angle_beta   90.00
_cell.angle_gamma   90.00
#
_symmetry.space_group_name_H-M   'P 1'
#
loop_
_entity.id
_entity.type
_entity.pdbx_description
1 polymer ?
#
loop_
_entity_poly.entity_id
_entity_poly.type
_entity_poly.pdbx_seq_one_letter_code
_entity_poly.pdbx_strand_id
1 'polypeptide(L)'
;NDEAPVVKARAFGWLTANNILGAIFALAILVLAAIWQDGMALIAVCCLSLLSTVIGFGNKWTLKLPQRRFTKGKVPRGDVVIRHPKGSFLVVKCSEDIAREIFFAPENIEYLIEDQVLYRLLALVGSILLMAGVISLANCLVKSQVCFAAAYLILNATYWIVAAIPARVHWNTSAFVVRPQCLGEACEENKWTDSNDSFTKALFKAIVATKETDWVQLGDAAPRTEVWNQWLREAKEAAKDAGFEIDKESNMTVYKVPEDFDPQGRLRDLLNDPEFNTHMQQSGHV
;
A
#
# COMPACT_ATOMS: atom_id res chain seq x y z
N ASN A 1 9.14 -25.62 -6.61
CA ASN A 1 9.59 -25.03 -5.34
C ASN A 1 8.47 -24.21 -4.80
N ASP A 2 7.85 -24.76 -3.76
CA ASP A 2 6.92 -24.20 -2.77
C ASP A 2 6.36 -22.82 -3.09
N GLU A 3 5.03 -22.78 -3.23
CA GLU A 3 4.21 -21.59 -3.42
C GLU A 3 4.76 -20.43 -2.59
N ALA A 4 5.33 -19.43 -3.27
CA ALA A 4 5.82 -18.24 -2.62
C ALA A 4 4.67 -17.66 -1.76
N PRO A 5 4.92 -17.35 -0.48
CA PRO A 5 3.88 -16.84 0.41
C PRO A 5 3.23 -15.61 -0.21
N VAL A 6 1.94 -15.69 -0.52
CA VAL A 6 1.17 -14.55 -1.05
C VAL A 6 0.84 -13.61 0.10
N VAL A 7 0.84 -12.30 -0.16
CA VAL A 7 0.32 -11.31 0.80
C VAL A 7 -1.11 -11.68 1.15
N LYS A 8 -1.36 -11.93 2.43
CA LYS A 8 -2.68 -12.31 2.94
C LYS A 8 -3.10 -11.36 4.06
N ALA A 9 -4.39 -11.07 4.13
CA ALA A 9 -4.97 -10.49 5.33
C ALA A 9 -4.66 -11.42 6.51
N ARG A 10 -4.23 -10.86 7.64
CA ARG A 10 -3.89 -11.68 8.81
C ARG A 10 -5.17 -12.31 9.36
N ALA A 11 -5.24 -13.64 9.36
CA ALA A 11 -6.42 -14.38 9.85
C ALA A 11 -6.75 -14.09 11.32
N PHE A 12 -5.71 -13.80 12.12
CA PHE A 12 -5.82 -13.38 13.52
C PHE A 12 -5.45 -11.89 13.63
N GLY A 13 -6.42 -11.03 13.31
CA GLY A 13 -6.28 -9.58 13.38
C GLY A 13 -7.25 -8.95 14.38
N TRP A 14 -7.11 -7.64 14.59
CA TRP A 14 -8.04 -6.86 15.43
C TRP A 14 -9.48 -6.92 14.92
N LEU A 15 -9.68 -7.08 13.62
CA LEU A 15 -10.99 -7.31 13.01
C LEU A 15 -11.61 -8.65 13.46
N THR A 16 -10.81 -9.71 13.61
CA THR A 16 -11.28 -11.00 14.11
C THR A 16 -11.73 -10.88 15.56
N ALA A 17 -11.00 -10.13 16.39
CA ALA A 17 -11.40 -9.85 17.77
C ALA A 17 -12.73 -9.07 17.83
N ASN A 18 -12.91 -8.07 16.97
CA ASN A 18 -14.18 -7.34 16.85
C ASN A 18 -15.34 -8.25 16.41
N ASN A 19 -15.10 -9.19 15.50
CA ASN A 19 -16.11 -10.17 15.11
C ASN A 19 -16.48 -11.13 16.25
N ILE A 20 -15.50 -11.57 17.05
CA ILE A 20 -15.74 -12.40 18.24
C ILE A 20 -16.56 -11.62 19.27
N LEU A 21 -16.23 -10.35 19.50
CA LEU A 21 -17.00 -9.48 20.39
C LEU A 21 -18.46 -9.34 19.91
N GLY A 22 -18.66 -9.15 18.61
CA GLY A 22 -20.00 -9.14 18.01
C GLY A 22 -20.76 -10.45 18.21
N ALA A 23 -20.09 -11.59 18.05
CA ALA A 23 -20.69 -12.90 18.29
C ALA A 23 -21.06 -13.12 19.77
N ILE A 24 -20.23 -12.64 20.70
CA ILE A 24 -20.53 -12.67 22.15
C ILE A 24 -21.75 -11.81 22.46
N PHE A 25 -21.86 -10.60 21.90
CA PHE A 25 -23.04 -9.76 22.10
C PHE A 25 -24.30 -10.39 21.50
N ALA A 26 -24.22 -10.98 20.30
CA ALA A 26 -25.35 -11.69 19.70
C ALA A 26 -25.83 -12.84 20.61
N LEU A 27 -24.90 -13.64 21.15
CA LEU A 27 -25.23 -14.72 22.09
C LEU A 27 -25.82 -14.21 23.40
N ALA A 28 -25.25 -13.15 23.97
CA ALA A 28 -25.74 -12.55 25.21
C ALA A 28 -27.17 -12.01 25.04
N ILE A 29 -27.45 -11.30 23.94
CA ILE A 29 -28.80 -10.80 23.64
C ILE A 29 -29.76 -11.96 23.40
N LEU A 30 -29.33 -13.03 22.72
CA LEU A 30 -30.17 -14.22 22.50
C LEU A 30 -30.56 -14.90 23.82
N VAL A 31 -29.61 -15.07 24.74
CA VAL A 31 -29.88 -15.64 26.07
C VAL A 31 -30.81 -14.73 26.88
N LEU A 32 -30.57 -13.43 26.89
CA LEU A 32 -31.43 -12.47 27.60
C LEU A 32 -32.85 -12.43 27.00
N ALA A 33 -32.98 -12.49 25.68
CA ALA A 33 -34.28 -12.56 25.00
C ALA A 33 -35.06 -13.83 25.38
N ALA A 34 -34.38 -14.97 25.53
CA ALA A 34 -34.99 -16.21 26.00
C ALA A 34 -35.45 -16.12 27.47
N ILE A 35 -34.64 -15.50 28.34
CA ILE A 35 -35.00 -15.31 29.76
C ILE A 35 -36.20 -14.36 29.89
N TRP A 36 -36.23 -13.29 29.10
CA TRP A 36 -37.33 -12.31 29.11
C TRP A 36 -38.55 -12.73 28.28
N GLN A 37 -38.51 -13.92 27.66
CA GLN A 37 -39.58 -14.46 26.82
C GLN A 37 -39.97 -13.50 25.68
N ASP A 38 -38.99 -12.79 25.12
CA ASP A 38 -39.19 -11.83 24.03
C ASP A 38 -39.01 -12.53 22.68
N GLY A 39 -40.11 -13.05 22.14
CA GLY A 39 -40.12 -13.76 20.86
C GLY A 39 -39.67 -12.89 19.68
N MET A 40 -39.98 -11.59 19.70
CA MET A 40 -39.59 -10.68 18.62
C MET A 40 -38.09 -10.40 18.65
N ALA A 41 -37.49 -10.23 19.84
CA ALA A 41 -36.04 -10.12 19.98
C ALA A 41 -35.31 -11.40 19.53
N LEU A 42 -35.84 -12.58 19.83
CA LEU A 42 -35.25 -13.85 19.37
C LEU A 42 -35.21 -13.94 17.84
N ILE A 43 -36.32 -13.63 17.17
CA ILE A 43 -36.38 -13.59 15.71
C ILE A 43 -35.39 -12.56 15.16
N ALA A 44 -35.34 -11.37 15.77
CA ALA A 44 -34.42 -10.31 15.33
C ALA A 44 -32.95 -10.74 15.41
N VAL A 45 -32.50 -11.34 16.52
CA VAL A 45 -31.10 -11.82 16.65
C VAL A 45 -30.79 -12.89 15.61
N CYS A 46 -31.70 -13.85 15.41
CA CYS A 46 -31.52 -14.92 14.43
C CYS A 46 -31.41 -14.36 13.01
N CYS A 47 -32.34 -13.47 12.60
CA CYS A 47 -32.31 -12.84 11.28
C CYS A 47 -31.03 -12.04 11.05
N LEU A 48 -30.60 -11.22 12.01
CA LEU A 48 -29.40 -10.38 11.89
C LEU A 48 -28.11 -11.21 11.89
N SER A 49 -28.08 -12.31 12.63
CA SER A 49 -26.94 -13.23 12.66
C SER A 49 -26.80 -14.02 11.35
N LEU A 50 -27.92 -14.49 10.79
CA LEU A 50 -27.96 -15.10 9.46
C LEU A 50 -27.59 -14.10 8.37
N LEU A 51 -28.07 -12.87 8.47
CA LEU A 51 -27.72 -11.78 7.56
C LEU A 51 -26.20 -11.54 7.53
N SER A 52 -25.56 -11.43 8.70
CA SER A 52 -24.11 -11.27 8.81
C SER A 52 -23.35 -12.41 8.12
N THR A 53 -23.84 -13.65 8.26
CA THR A 53 -23.26 -14.83 7.61
C THR A 53 -23.41 -14.78 6.09
N VAL A 54 -24.61 -14.41 5.59
CA VAL A 54 -24.90 -14.28 4.15
C VAL A 54 -24.02 -13.20 3.51
N ILE A 55 -23.91 -12.03 4.16
CA ILE A 55 -23.06 -10.93 3.71
C ILE A 55 -21.58 -11.32 3.72
N GLY A 56 -21.13 -12.01 4.78
CA GLY A 56 -19.75 -12.50 4.89
C GLY A 56 -19.40 -13.52 3.80
N PHE A 57 -20.33 -14.41 3.46
CA PHE A 57 -20.16 -15.37 2.37
C PHE A 57 -20.13 -14.67 1.01
N GLY A 58 -21.07 -13.75 0.75
CA GLY A 58 -21.16 -13.02 -0.52
C GLY A 58 -19.98 -12.08 -0.78
N ASN A 59 -19.38 -11.53 0.28
CA ASN A 59 -18.20 -10.65 0.18
C ASN A 59 -16.88 -11.37 0.45
N LYS A 60 -16.86 -12.71 0.48
CA LYS A 60 -15.60 -13.43 0.63
C LYS A 60 -14.79 -13.27 -0.65
N TRP A 61 -13.58 -12.74 -0.52
CA TRP A 61 -12.68 -12.53 -1.64
C TRP A 61 -11.28 -13.05 -1.36
N THR A 62 -10.54 -13.28 -2.44
CA THR A 62 -9.12 -13.66 -2.40
C THR A 62 -8.31 -12.72 -3.29
N LEU A 63 -7.18 -12.25 -2.78
CA LEU A 63 -6.25 -11.43 -3.55
C LEU A 63 -5.44 -12.32 -4.49
N LYS A 64 -5.41 -11.98 -5.77
CA LYS A 64 -4.55 -12.64 -6.75
C LYS A 64 -3.58 -11.65 -7.36
N LEU A 65 -2.32 -11.78 -6.98
CA LEU A 65 -1.26 -10.96 -7.53
C LEU A 65 -0.85 -11.50 -8.91
N PRO A 66 -0.63 -10.62 -9.91
CA PRO A 66 -0.26 -11.05 -11.25
C PRO A 66 1.14 -11.65 -11.27
N GLN A 67 1.21 -12.95 -11.59
CA GLN A 67 2.47 -13.68 -11.71
C GLN A 67 3.04 -13.65 -13.12
N ARG A 68 4.32 -13.99 -13.27
CA ARG A 68 5.04 -13.89 -14.55
C ARG A 68 4.67 -15.12 -15.35
N ARG A 69 4.22 -14.93 -16.60
CA ARG A 69 3.88 -16.06 -17.48
C ARG A 69 5.10 -16.97 -17.74
N PHE A 70 6.31 -16.40 -17.72
CA PHE A 70 7.56 -17.13 -17.92
C PHE A 70 8.48 -17.00 -16.69
N THR A 71 8.42 -17.98 -15.79
CA THR A 71 9.26 -18.00 -14.56
C THR A 71 10.67 -18.54 -14.81
N LYS A 72 10.93 -19.15 -15.97
CA LYS A 72 12.23 -19.76 -16.29
C LYS A 72 13.13 -18.74 -16.99
N GLY A 73 14.15 -18.24 -16.28
CA GLY A 73 15.20 -17.38 -16.85
C GLY A 73 15.79 -16.42 -15.82
N LYS A 74 16.83 -15.67 -16.24
CA LYS A 74 17.38 -14.58 -15.43
C LYS A 74 16.37 -13.42 -15.44
N VAL A 75 15.90 -13.02 -14.27
CA VAL A 75 15.01 -11.86 -14.10
C VAL A 75 15.84 -10.58 -14.19
N PRO A 76 15.50 -9.60 -15.05
CA PRO A 76 16.15 -8.30 -15.04
C PRO A 76 15.85 -7.55 -13.73
N ARG A 77 16.61 -6.49 -13.46
CA ARG A 77 16.37 -5.63 -12.29
C ARG A 77 15.06 -4.87 -12.49
N GLY A 78 14.21 -4.86 -11.46
CA GLY A 78 12.91 -4.18 -11.46
C GLY A 78 12.92 -3.01 -10.49
N ASP A 79 13.96 -2.19 -10.51
CA ASP A 79 14.09 -1.08 -9.57
C ASP A 79 12.97 -0.07 -9.80
N VAL A 80 12.30 0.35 -8.73
CA VAL A 80 11.18 1.30 -8.79
C VAL A 80 11.61 2.61 -8.14
N VAL A 81 11.43 3.73 -8.86
CA VAL A 81 11.65 5.07 -8.33
C VAL A 81 10.32 5.78 -8.23
N ILE A 82 9.97 6.22 -7.02
CA ILE A 82 8.75 6.98 -6.74
C ILE A 82 9.14 8.43 -6.50
N ARG A 83 8.62 9.33 -7.34
CA ARG A 83 8.75 10.78 -7.19
C ARG A 83 7.57 11.31 -6.39
N HIS A 84 7.85 12.00 -5.30
CA HIS A 84 6.82 12.73 -4.55
C HIS A 84 6.66 14.17 -5.06
N PRO A 85 5.48 14.79 -4.88
CA PRO A 85 5.21 16.16 -5.34
C PRO A 85 6.15 17.22 -4.76
N LYS A 86 6.70 17.01 -3.56
CA LYS A 86 7.64 17.92 -2.89
C LYS A 86 9.10 17.77 -3.33
N GLY A 87 9.36 16.99 -4.40
CA GLY A 87 10.71 16.81 -4.93
C GLY A 87 11.56 15.79 -4.17
N SER A 88 10.97 14.97 -3.31
CA SER A 88 11.65 13.81 -2.70
C SER A 88 11.51 12.57 -3.59
N PHE A 89 12.49 11.67 -3.49
CA PHE A 89 12.55 10.43 -4.24
C PHE A 89 12.67 9.25 -3.28
N LEU A 90 11.90 8.19 -3.56
CA LEU A 90 12.04 6.89 -2.91
C LEU A 90 12.50 5.89 -3.96
N VAL A 91 13.69 5.31 -3.76
CA VAL A 91 14.25 4.28 -4.63
C VAL A 91 14.10 2.92 -3.95
N VAL A 92 13.38 2.01 -4.59
CA VAL A 92 13.16 0.64 -4.11
C VAL A 92 13.90 -0.32 -5.04
N LYS A 93 14.99 -0.90 -4.54
CA LYS A 93 15.74 -1.95 -5.23
C LYS A 93 15.02 -3.28 -5.08
N CYS A 94 14.47 -3.81 -6.16
CA CYS A 94 13.75 -5.08 -6.13
C CYS A 94 13.85 -5.84 -7.47
N SER A 95 13.51 -7.12 -7.44
CA SER A 95 13.34 -7.91 -8.66
C SER A 95 12.07 -7.49 -9.39
N GLU A 96 12.04 -7.68 -10.71
CA GLU A 96 10.85 -7.38 -11.54
C GLU A 96 9.57 -8.05 -11.01
N ASP A 97 9.67 -9.26 -10.47
CA ASP A 97 8.52 -9.98 -9.91
C ASP A 97 7.92 -9.21 -8.71
N ILE A 98 8.75 -8.75 -7.77
CA ILE A 98 8.31 -7.95 -6.61
C ILE A 98 7.78 -6.59 -7.07
N ALA A 99 8.48 -5.95 -8.00
CA ALA A 99 8.09 -4.65 -8.52
C ALA A 99 6.68 -4.69 -9.11
N ARG A 100 6.40 -5.74 -9.90
CA ARG A 100 5.10 -5.91 -10.52
C ARG A 100 4.04 -6.33 -9.52
N GLU A 101 4.34 -7.18 -8.54
CA GLU A 101 3.35 -7.58 -7.53
C GLU A 101 2.91 -6.41 -6.63
N ILE A 102 3.83 -5.49 -6.28
CA ILE A 102 3.54 -4.42 -5.32
C ILE A 102 3.19 -3.09 -5.99
N PHE A 103 3.90 -2.71 -7.06
CA PHE A 103 3.80 -1.35 -7.63
C PHE A 103 3.05 -1.27 -8.96
N PHE A 104 3.08 -2.33 -9.77
CA PHE A 104 2.47 -2.31 -11.12
C PHE A 104 1.27 -3.25 -11.29
N ALA A 105 0.91 -4.02 -10.26
CA ALA A 105 -0.20 -4.97 -10.33
C ALA A 105 -1.54 -4.22 -10.35
N PRO A 106 -2.40 -4.43 -11.36
CA PRO A 106 -3.81 -4.14 -11.17
C PRO A 106 -4.32 -5.10 -10.08
N GLU A 107 -4.76 -4.55 -8.96
CA GLU A 107 -5.37 -5.32 -7.88
C GLU A 107 -6.69 -5.92 -8.39
N ASN A 108 -6.64 -7.17 -8.86
CA ASN A 108 -7.84 -7.92 -9.20
C ASN A 108 -8.25 -8.73 -7.97
N ILE A 109 -9.43 -8.40 -7.45
CA ILE A 109 -10.06 -9.10 -6.35
C ILE A 109 -10.96 -10.18 -6.95
N GLU A 110 -10.60 -11.44 -6.77
CA GLU A 110 -11.45 -12.57 -7.16
C GLU A 110 -12.41 -12.85 -6.00
N TYR A 111 -13.70 -12.60 -6.22
CA TYR A 111 -14.74 -12.95 -5.26
C TYR A 111 -15.03 -14.44 -5.34
N LEU A 112 -15.35 -15.09 -4.21
CA LEU A 112 -15.73 -16.49 -4.20
C LEU A 112 -16.95 -16.75 -5.09
N ILE A 113 -17.82 -15.76 -5.22
CA ILE A 113 -19.04 -15.81 -6.02
C ILE A 113 -18.87 -14.84 -7.18
N GLU A 114 -18.47 -15.37 -8.34
CA GLU A 114 -18.38 -14.62 -9.58
C GLU A 114 -19.73 -14.60 -10.33
N ASP A 115 -20.61 -15.56 -10.05
CA ASP A 115 -21.91 -15.70 -10.71
C ASP A 115 -22.89 -14.58 -10.32
N GLN A 116 -23.24 -13.74 -11.30
CA GLN A 116 -24.15 -12.61 -11.12
C GLN A 116 -25.55 -13.02 -10.64
N VAL A 117 -26.01 -14.22 -10.99
CA VAL A 117 -27.33 -14.73 -10.54
C VAL A 117 -27.28 -15.09 -9.06
N LEU A 118 -26.23 -15.81 -8.64
CA LEU A 118 -26.06 -16.22 -7.25
C LEU A 118 -25.87 -15.00 -6.33
N TYR A 119 -25.08 -14.02 -6.77
CA TYR A 119 -24.91 -12.76 -6.04
C TYR A 119 -26.24 -12.01 -5.85
N ARG A 120 -27.07 -11.91 -6.89
CA ARG A 120 -28.39 -11.27 -6.82
C ARG A 120 -29.34 -12.01 -5.87
N LEU A 121 -29.33 -13.34 -5.88
CA LEU A 121 -30.14 -14.14 -4.96
C LEU A 121 -29.69 -13.94 -3.51
N LEU A 122 -28.39 -13.96 -3.24
CA LEU A 122 -27.84 -13.68 -1.91
C LEU A 122 -28.19 -12.27 -1.42
N ALA A 123 -28.12 -11.27 -2.31
CA ALA A 123 -28.53 -9.91 -1.99
C ALA A 123 -30.03 -9.85 -1.63
N LEU A 124 -30.90 -10.51 -2.40
CA LEU A 124 -32.34 -10.58 -2.12
C LEU A 124 -32.63 -11.26 -0.78
N VAL A 125 -32.00 -12.40 -0.50
CA VAL A 125 -32.12 -13.10 0.79
C VAL A 125 -31.63 -12.20 1.93
N GLY A 126 -30.50 -11.51 1.74
CA GLY A 126 -29.98 -10.54 2.68
C GLY A 126 -30.95 -9.40 2.97
N SER A 127 -31.58 -8.82 1.94
CA SER A 127 -32.58 -7.76 2.13
C SER A 127 -33.81 -8.23 2.90
N ILE A 128 -34.31 -9.45 2.64
CA ILE A 128 -35.44 -10.02 3.38
C ILE A 128 -35.08 -10.23 4.85
N LEU A 129 -33.90 -10.81 5.12
CA LEU A 129 -33.41 -11.02 6.49
C LEU A 129 -33.21 -9.69 7.23
N LEU A 130 -32.70 -8.67 6.55
CA LEU A 130 -32.54 -7.32 7.12
C LEU A 130 -33.89 -6.72 7.49
N MET A 131 -34.85 -6.71 6.57
CA MET A 131 -36.18 -6.14 6.82
C MET A 131 -36.90 -6.90 7.93
N ALA A 132 -36.88 -8.23 7.91
CA ALA A 132 -37.46 -9.05 8.98
C ALA A 132 -36.78 -8.78 10.34
N GLY A 133 -35.46 -8.65 10.37
CA GLY A 133 -34.70 -8.33 11.58
C GLY A 133 -35.05 -6.96 12.15
N VAL A 134 -35.10 -5.92 11.32
CA VAL A 134 -35.41 -4.55 11.75
C VAL A 134 -36.86 -4.41 12.21
N ILE A 135 -37.82 -5.01 11.50
CA ILE A 135 -39.23 -5.00 11.90
C ILE A 135 -39.40 -5.71 13.25
N SER A 136 -38.76 -6.87 13.43
CA SER A 136 -38.82 -7.60 14.70
C SER A 136 -38.15 -6.84 15.85
N LEU A 137 -37.05 -6.12 15.59
CA LEU A 137 -36.40 -5.26 16.57
C LEU A 137 -37.29 -4.09 17.00
N ALA A 138 -37.99 -3.45 16.06
CA ALA A 138 -38.89 -2.34 16.36
C ALA A 138 -40.07 -2.77 17.25
N ASN A 139 -40.47 -4.03 17.17
CA ASN A 139 -41.59 -4.59 17.94
C ASN A 139 -41.17 -5.33 19.23
N CYS A 140 -39.87 -5.43 19.53
CA CYS A 140 -39.42 -6.10 20.74
C CYS A 140 -39.54 -5.23 22.00
N LEU A 141 -39.35 -5.83 23.18
CA LEU A 141 -39.44 -5.11 24.45
C LEU A 141 -38.37 -4.01 24.52
N VAL A 142 -38.71 -2.87 25.13
CA VAL A 142 -37.79 -1.74 25.31
C VAL A 142 -36.47 -2.16 25.98
N LYS A 143 -36.52 -3.10 26.92
CA LYS A 143 -35.31 -3.67 27.57
C LYS A 143 -34.37 -4.32 26.54
N SER A 144 -34.91 -5.13 25.64
CA SER A 144 -34.17 -5.76 24.54
C SER A 144 -33.63 -4.72 23.56
N GLN A 145 -34.44 -3.72 23.20
CA GLN A 145 -34.02 -2.62 22.31
C GLN A 145 -32.81 -1.86 22.85
N VAL A 146 -32.79 -1.58 24.17
CA VAL A 146 -31.64 -0.93 24.82
C VAL A 146 -30.38 -1.80 24.73
N CYS A 147 -30.49 -3.12 24.90
CA CYS A 147 -29.35 -4.03 24.73
C CYS A 147 -28.79 -3.99 23.30
N PHE A 148 -29.66 -4.02 22.28
CA PHE A 148 -29.24 -3.88 20.88
C PHE A 148 -28.58 -2.53 20.60
N ALA A 149 -29.15 -1.43 21.10
CA ALA A 149 -28.58 -0.11 20.95
C ALA A 149 -27.19 -0.01 21.61
N ALA A 150 -27.04 -0.54 22.82
CA ALA A 150 -25.75 -0.58 23.52
C ALA A 150 -24.71 -1.41 22.75
N ALA A 151 -25.08 -2.60 22.27
CA ALA A 151 -24.19 -3.45 21.49
C ALA A 151 -23.76 -2.75 20.18
N TYR A 152 -24.70 -2.09 19.48
CA TYR A 152 -24.41 -1.33 18.27
C TYR A 152 -23.41 -0.19 18.52
N LEU A 153 -23.61 0.59 19.59
CA LEU A 153 -22.70 1.69 19.94
C LEU A 153 -21.29 1.19 20.25
N ILE A 154 -21.17 0.12 21.06
CA ILE A 154 -19.87 -0.46 21.44
C ILE A 154 -19.15 -1.04 20.23
N LEU A 155 -19.87 -1.78 19.36
CA LEU A 155 -19.28 -2.37 18.15
C LEU A 155 -18.81 -1.29 17.16
N ASN A 156 -19.56 -0.21 16.99
CA ASN A 156 -19.12 0.90 16.14
C ASN A 156 -17.89 1.61 16.69
N ALA A 157 -17.86 1.88 18.01
CA ALA A 157 -16.69 2.47 18.64
C ALA A 157 -15.46 1.57 18.48
N THR A 158 -15.63 0.26 18.67
CA THR A 158 -14.55 -0.72 18.50
C THR A 158 -14.08 -0.77 17.04
N TYR A 159 -15.00 -0.76 16.07
CA TYR A 159 -14.67 -0.70 14.65
C TYR A 159 -13.83 0.54 14.29
N TRP A 160 -14.20 1.72 14.78
CA TRP A 160 -13.42 2.94 14.56
C TRP A 160 -12.03 2.88 15.20
N ILE A 161 -11.92 2.31 16.40
CA ILE A 161 -10.61 2.09 17.05
C ILE A 161 -9.75 1.17 16.19
N VAL A 162 -10.31 0.05 15.71
CA VAL A 162 -9.60 -0.91 14.85
C VAL A 162 -9.17 -0.27 13.53
N ALA A 163 -10.01 0.59 12.95
CA ALA A 163 -9.70 1.34 11.73
C ALA A 163 -8.58 2.37 11.92
N ALA A 164 -8.42 2.92 13.12
CA ALA A 164 -7.33 3.85 13.46
C ALA A 164 -5.97 3.14 13.65
N ILE A 165 -5.94 1.81 13.78
CA ILE A 165 -4.70 1.05 13.93
C ILE A 165 -3.93 1.02 12.60
N PRO A 166 -2.58 1.14 12.62
CA PRO A 166 -1.77 1.14 11.41
C PRO A 166 -1.98 -0.09 10.51
N ALA A 167 -2.02 0.13 9.20
CA ALA A 167 -2.26 -0.91 8.19
C ALA A 167 -1.31 -2.12 8.29
N ARG A 168 -0.06 -1.91 8.77
CA ARG A 168 0.93 -2.97 9.00
C ARG A 168 0.45 -4.10 9.93
N VAL A 169 -0.57 -3.84 10.74
CA VAL A 169 -1.11 -4.83 11.69
C VAL A 169 -2.20 -5.70 11.04
N HIS A 170 -2.88 -5.18 10.03
CA HIS A 170 -3.97 -5.86 9.33
C HIS A 170 -3.46 -6.83 8.25
N TRP A 171 -2.31 -6.53 7.66
CA TRP A 171 -1.72 -7.30 6.58
C TRP A 171 -0.53 -8.13 7.05
N ASN A 172 -0.43 -9.36 6.54
CA ASN A 172 0.77 -10.16 6.70
C ASN A 172 1.70 -9.96 5.49
N THR A 173 2.78 -9.21 5.70
CA THR A 173 3.83 -8.95 4.70
C THR A 173 5.05 -9.88 4.85
N SER A 174 4.94 -10.98 5.59
CA SER A 174 6.03 -11.94 5.81
C SER A 174 6.61 -12.55 4.53
N ALA A 175 5.91 -12.38 3.41
CA ALA A 175 6.37 -12.75 2.08
C ALA A 175 7.60 -11.97 1.60
N PHE A 176 7.78 -10.75 2.09
CA PHE A 176 8.82 -9.85 1.60
C PHE A 176 9.88 -9.62 2.67
N VAL A 177 11.13 -9.82 2.28
CA VAL A 177 12.29 -9.45 3.11
C VAL A 177 12.73 -8.05 2.70
N VAL A 178 12.31 -7.06 3.47
CA VAL A 178 12.74 -5.68 3.27
C VAL A 178 14.17 -5.54 3.78
N ARG A 179 15.10 -5.22 2.87
CA ARG A 179 16.49 -4.96 3.24
C ARG A 179 16.77 -3.47 3.34
N PRO A 180 17.28 -3.01 4.48
CA PRO A 180 17.64 -1.63 4.68
C PRO A 180 18.74 -1.13 3.72
N GLN A 181 18.60 0.08 3.16
CA GLN A 181 19.62 0.75 2.35
C GLN A 181 19.68 2.25 2.70
N CYS A 182 20.87 2.85 2.79
CA CYS A 182 21.07 4.30 2.95
C CYS A 182 22.00 4.84 1.88
N LEU A 183 21.95 6.16 1.70
CA LEU A 183 22.93 6.91 0.95
C LEU A 183 23.78 7.73 1.93
N GLY A 184 25.09 7.55 1.85
CA GLY A 184 26.11 8.35 2.55
C GLY A 184 25.78 8.69 4.02
N GLU A 185 25.79 9.99 4.31
CA GLU A 185 25.68 10.63 5.64
C GLU A 185 24.35 10.37 6.35
N ALA A 186 23.31 9.92 5.64
CA ALA A 186 21.98 9.67 6.23
C ALA A 186 21.97 8.53 7.26
N CYS A 187 23.03 7.72 7.32
CA CYS A 187 23.11 6.58 8.21
C CYS A 187 23.27 6.97 9.70
N GLU A 188 23.67 8.21 10.04
CA GLU A 188 23.87 8.64 11.45
C GLU A 188 22.62 9.17 12.15
N GLU A 189 21.80 10.02 11.50
CA GLU A 189 20.67 10.69 12.17
C GLU A 189 19.32 9.97 11.99
N ASN A 190 18.97 9.60 10.76
CA ASN A 190 17.72 8.96 10.39
C ASN A 190 18.04 7.87 9.39
N LYS A 191 18.32 6.64 9.86
CA LYS A 191 18.85 5.46 9.14
C LYS A 191 18.30 5.18 7.73
N TRP A 192 17.21 5.80 7.29
CA TRP A 192 16.52 5.57 6.02
C TRP A 192 16.34 6.80 5.13
N THR A 193 16.54 8.01 5.65
CA THR A 193 16.13 9.25 4.98
C THR A 193 17.24 10.26 4.99
N ASP A 194 17.65 10.67 3.79
CA ASP A 194 18.64 11.71 3.58
C ASP A 194 17.95 13.07 3.37
N SER A 195 18.32 14.07 4.16
CA SER A 195 17.79 15.43 4.03
C SER A 195 18.56 16.17 2.93
N ASN A 196 17.83 16.70 1.95
CA ASN A 196 18.42 17.37 0.81
C ASN A 196 17.89 18.80 0.69
N ASP A 197 18.80 19.76 0.54
CA ASP A 197 18.44 21.18 0.41
C ASP A 197 17.81 21.53 -0.95
N SER A 198 18.10 20.72 -1.98
CA SER A 198 17.64 20.98 -3.34
C SER A 198 17.20 19.72 -4.08
N PHE A 199 16.26 19.93 -5.00
CA PHE A 199 15.75 18.87 -5.89
C PHE A 199 16.87 18.19 -6.69
N THR A 200 17.83 18.98 -7.19
CA THR A 200 18.94 18.47 -8.00
C THR A 200 19.87 17.56 -7.19
N LYS A 201 20.12 17.88 -5.91
CA LYS A 201 20.83 16.99 -4.98
C LYS A 201 20.06 15.68 -4.75
N ALA A 202 18.76 15.76 -4.47
CA ALA A 202 17.92 14.58 -4.26
C ALA A 202 17.85 13.69 -5.51
N LEU A 203 17.75 14.31 -6.70
CA LEU A 203 17.75 13.62 -7.98
C LEU A 203 19.09 12.94 -8.25
N PHE A 204 20.22 13.62 -8.01
CA PHE A 204 21.54 13.03 -8.16
C PHE A 204 21.74 11.83 -7.23
N LYS A 205 21.33 11.94 -5.96
CA LYS A 205 21.36 10.82 -5.00
C LYS A 205 20.51 9.64 -5.47
N ALA A 206 19.32 9.87 -6.03
CA ALA A 206 18.51 8.82 -6.64
C ALA A 206 19.20 8.17 -7.85
N ILE A 207 19.92 8.94 -8.68
CA ILE A 207 20.74 8.44 -9.79
C ILE A 207 21.92 7.62 -9.27
N VAL A 208 22.57 8.03 -8.17
CA VAL A 208 23.64 7.25 -7.51
C VAL A 208 23.13 5.90 -7.01
N ALA A 209 21.92 5.83 -6.47
CA ALA A 209 21.30 4.57 -6.06
C ALA A 209 20.91 3.69 -7.27
N THR A 210 20.31 4.28 -8.30
CA THR A 210 19.81 3.52 -9.48
C THR A 210 20.90 3.13 -10.47
N LYS A 211 21.97 3.94 -10.59
CA LYS A 211 23.03 3.90 -11.62
C LYS A 211 22.53 4.13 -13.05
N GLU A 212 21.30 4.61 -13.19
CA GLU A 212 20.65 4.87 -14.48
C GLU A 212 19.89 6.19 -14.43
N THR A 213 19.66 6.78 -15.60
CA THR A 213 18.98 8.08 -15.76
C THR A 213 17.76 8.01 -16.66
N ASP A 214 17.55 6.88 -17.34
CA ASP A 214 16.52 6.72 -18.37
C ASP A 214 15.12 6.87 -17.77
N TRP A 215 14.94 6.42 -16.52
CA TRP A 215 13.72 6.60 -15.74
C TRP A 215 13.37 8.08 -15.46
N VAL A 216 14.36 8.98 -15.44
CA VAL A 216 14.14 10.42 -15.20
C VAL A 216 13.38 11.03 -16.38
N GLN A 217 13.73 10.64 -17.60
CA GLN A 217 13.08 11.11 -18.82
C GLN A 217 11.73 10.40 -19.05
N LEU A 218 11.67 9.09 -18.81
CA LEU A 218 10.43 8.31 -18.93
C LEU A 218 9.35 8.78 -17.94
N GLY A 219 9.75 9.21 -16.74
CA GLY A 219 8.86 9.71 -15.70
C GLY A 219 8.66 11.22 -15.68
N ASP A 220 9.13 11.95 -16.70
CA ASP A 220 9.12 13.42 -16.79
C ASP A 220 9.56 14.09 -15.45
N ALA A 221 10.57 13.51 -14.82
CA ALA A 221 11.13 13.99 -13.56
C ALA A 221 11.94 15.27 -13.75
N ALA A 222 12.55 15.43 -14.92
CA ALA A 222 13.27 16.63 -15.34
C ALA A 222 12.76 17.12 -16.71
N PRO A 223 12.84 18.44 -17.00
CA PRO A 223 12.54 18.98 -18.32
C PRO A 223 13.37 18.33 -19.43
N ARG A 224 12.76 18.10 -20.59
CA ARG A 224 13.43 17.54 -21.78
C ARG A 224 14.16 18.64 -22.54
N THR A 225 15.22 19.18 -21.94
CA THR A 225 16.09 20.18 -22.58
C THR A 225 17.50 19.66 -22.76
N GLU A 226 18.26 20.24 -23.69
CA GLU A 226 19.65 19.86 -23.94
C GLU A 226 20.54 20.03 -22.70
N VAL A 227 20.31 21.11 -21.94
CA VAL A 227 20.95 21.37 -20.64
C VAL A 227 20.74 20.20 -19.67
N TRP A 228 19.49 19.74 -19.52
CA TRP A 228 19.19 18.61 -18.66
C TRP A 228 19.73 17.29 -19.21
N ASN A 229 19.76 17.09 -20.53
CA ASN A 229 20.34 15.90 -21.14
C ASN A 229 21.86 15.81 -20.88
N GLN A 230 22.57 16.93 -20.97
CA GLN A 230 23.98 16.99 -20.63
C GLN A 230 24.22 16.76 -19.14
N TRP A 231 23.46 17.44 -18.28
CA TRP A 231 23.55 17.25 -16.83
C TRP A 231 23.30 15.80 -16.43
N LEU A 232 22.29 15.15 -17.01
CA LEU A 232 21.98 13.73 -16.74
C LEU A 232 23.10 12.80 -17.19
N ARG A 233 23.76 13.09 -18.33
CA ARG A 233 24.91 12.30 -18.79
C ARG A 233 26.08 12.38 -17.82
N GLU A 234 26.46 13.60 -17.42
CA GLU A 234 27.53 13.84 -16.45
C GLU A 234 27.20 13.22 -15.08
N ALA A 235 25.95 13.36 -14.62
CA ALA A 235 25.46 12.74 -13.40
C ALA A 235 25.51 11.20 -13.47
N LYS A 236 25.22 10.60 -14.63
CA LYS A 236 25.29 9.14 -14.85
C LYS A 236 26.72 8.63 -14.78
N GLU A 237 27.67 9.39 -15.32
CA GLU A 237 29.10 9.06 -15.28
C GLU A 237 29.61 9.11 -13.83
N ALA A 238 29.38 10.22 -13.13
CA ALA A 238 29.74 10.36 -11.71
C ALA A 238 29.07 9.29 -10.84
N ALA A 239 27.80 8.95 -11.11
CA ALA A 239 27.10 7.89 -10.40
C ALA A 239 27.68 6.50 -10.64
N LYS A 240 28.22 6.19 -11.83
CA LYS A 240 28.84 4.88 -12.12
C LYS A 240 30.13 4.68 -11.34
N ASP A 241 30.90 5.74 -11.17
CA ASP A 241 32.16 5.70 -10.41
C ASP A 241 31.92 5.54 -8.90
N ALA A 242 30.73 5.90 -8.44
CA ALA A 242 30.35 5.79 -7.03
C ALA A 242 30.16 4.32 -6.59
N GLY A 243 30.99 3.85 -5.66
CA GLY A 243 30.89 2.52 -5.06
C GLY A 243 29.75 2.37 -4.05
N PHE A 244 29.60 1.15 -3.52
CA PHE A 244 28.76 0.84 -2.37
C PHE A 244 29.54 0.01 -1.36
N GLU A 245 29.24 0.19 -0.08
CA GLU A 245 29.78 -0.62 1.01
C GLU A 245 28.63 -1.35 1.72
N ILE A 246 28.92 -2.54 2.23
CA ILE A 246 27.98 -3.29 3.06
C ILE A 246 28.47 -3.13 4.49
N ASP A 247 27.73 -2.38 5.29
CA ASP A 247 27.96 -2.33 6.72
C ASP A 247 27.66 -3.71 7.32
N LYS A 248 28.68 -4.33 7.90
CA LYS A 248 28.62 -5.70 8.45
C LYS A 248 27.85 -5.75 9.76
N GLU A 249 27.75 -4.64 10.50
CA GLU A 249 27.03 -4.60 11.77
C GLU A 249 25.52 -4.49 11.55
N SER A 250 25.09 -3.65 10.60
CA SER A 250 23.67 -3.42 10.30
C SER A 250 23.13 -4.27 9.14
N ASN A 251 23.99 -5.03 8.46
CA ASN A 251 23.69 -5.77 7.20
C ASN A 251 23.00 -4.86 6.16
N MET A 252 23.50 -3.63 6.06
CA MET A 252 22.87 -2.53 5.34
C MET A 252 23.77 -2.09 4.19
N THR A 253 23.17 -1.87 3.01
CA THR A 253 23.93 -1.37 1.85
C THR A 253 23.98 0.15 1.91
N VAL A 254 25.19 0.68 1.96
CA VAL A 254 25.48 2.12 2.02
C VAL A 254 26.06 2.54 0.67
N TYR A 255 25.34 3.40 -0.05
CA TYR A 255 25.86 3.98 -1.29
C TYR A 255 26.70 5.20 -0.98
N LYS A 256 27.94 5.23 -1.46
CA LYS A 256 28.78 6.42 -1.35
C LYS A 256 28.30 7.44 -2.38
N VAL A 257 28.04 8.66 -1.93
CA VAL A 257 27.73 9.78 -2.82
C VAL A 257 29.06 10.44 -3.18
N PRO A 258 29.42 10.60 -4.46
CA PRO A 258 30.64 11.31 -4.83
C PRO A 258 30.58 12.76 -4.34
N GLU A 259 31.60 13.20 -3.61
CA GLU A 259 31.72 14.59 -3.15
C GLU A 259 32.20 15.52 -4.28
N ASP A 260 32.86 14.96 -5.30
CA ASP A 260 33.47 15.72 -6.39
C ASP A 260 32.46 16.35 -7.36
N PHE A 261 31.19 15.90 -7.34
CA PHE A 261 30.15 16.37 -8.24
C PHE A 261 29.13 17.23 -7.49
N ASP A 262 29.19 18.55 -7.63
CA ASP A 262 28.15 19.46 -7.12
C ASP A 262 26.94 19.49 -8.08
N PRO A 263 25.81 18.85 -7.72
CA PRO A 263 24.67 18.72 -8.61
C PRO A 263 24.03 20.07 -8.96
N GLN A 264 23.97 20.98 -7.99
CA GLN A 264 23.27 22.24 -8.12
C GLN A 264 24.15 23.32 -8.75
N GLY A 265 25.42 23.39 -8.36
CA GLY A 265 26.42 24.25 -9.00
C GLY A 265 26.54 23.93 -10.49
N ARG A 266 26.67 22.65 -10.83
CA ARG A 266 26.83 22.24 -12.23
C ARG A 266 25.62 22.58 -13.11
N LEU A 267 24.41 22.40 -12.61
CA LEU A 267 23.20 22.80 -13.33
C LEU A 267 23.14 24.31 -13.54
N ARG A 268 23.54 25.09 -12.52
CA ARG A 268 23.61 26.55 -12.63
C ARG A 268 24.63 26.98 -13.68
N ASP A 269 25.78 26.32 -13.76
CA ASP A 269 26.80 26.63 -14.76
C ASP A 269 26.30 26.36 -16.18
N LEU A 270 25.66 25.21 -16.40
CA LEU A 270 25.09 24.86 -17.71
C LEU A 270 23.95 25.80 -18.14
N LEU A 271 23.16 26.31 -17.20
CA LEU A 271 22.11 27.31 -17.50
C LEU A 271 22.70 28.69 -17.84
N ASN A 272 23.86 29.03 -17.29
CA ASN A 272 24.53 30.30 -17.57
C ASN A 272 25.46 30.23 -18.79
N ASP A 273 25.60 29.06 -19.41
CA ASP A 273 26.43 28.87 -20.58
C ASP A 273 25.80 29.58 -21.81
N PRO A 274 26.52 30.52 -22.45
CA PRO A 274 26.00 31.25 -23.61
C PRO A 274 25.71 30.34 -24.82
N GLU A 275 26.39 29.20 -24.97
CA GLU A 275 26.14 28.28 -26.08
C GLU A 275 24.74 27.64 -25.97
N PHE A 276 24.38 27.16 -24.79
CA PHE A 276 23.05 26.57 -24.54
C PHE A 276 21.92 27.59 -24.61
N ASN A 277 22.16 28.82 -24.15
CA ASN A 277 21.16 29.90 -24.23
C ASN A 277 20.85 30.28 -25.68
N THR A 278 21.84 30.23 -26.57
CA THR A 278 21.66 30.50 -28.01
C THR A 278 20.84 29.39 -28.68
N HIS A 279 21.10 28.12 -28.33
CA HIS A 279 20.34 26.97 -28.83
C HIS A 279 18.90 26.91 -28.30
N MET A 280 18.68 27.24 -27.02
CA MET A 280 17.33 27.33 -26.44
C MET A 280 16.46 28.39 -27.15
N GLN A 281 17.03 29.57 -27.46
CA GLN A 281 16.31 30.63 -28.19
C GLN A 281 15.92 30.19 -29.62
N GLN A 282 16.73 29.36 -30.28
CA GLN A 282 16.42 28.84 -31.62
C GLN A 282 15.37 27.72 -31.58
N SER A 283 15.37 26.89 -30.54
CA SER A 283 14.42 25.76 -30.39
C SER A 283 13.03 26.16 -29.88
N GLY A 284 12.87 27.35 -29.28
CA GLY A 284 11.58 27.88 -28.79
C GLY A 284 10.71 28.57 -29.84
N HIS A 285 11.11 28.59 -31.11
CA HIS A 285 10.40 29.22 -32.22
C HIS A 285 9.72 28.22 -33.18
N VAL A 286 9.25 27.08 -32.66
CA VAL A 286 8.41 26.11 -33.39
C VAL A 286 7.16 25.76 -32.60
#